data_AF-A0A4R0YQV4-F1
#
_entry.id   AF-A0A4R0YQV4-F1
#
_cell.length_a   1.000
_cell.length_b   1.000
_cell.length_c   1.000
_cell.angle_alpha   90.00
_cell.angle_beta   90.00
_cell.angle_gamma   90.00
#
_symmetry.space_group_name_H-M   'P 1'
#
loop_
_entity.id
_entity.type
_entity.pdbx_description
1 polymer ?
#
loop_
_entity_poly.entity_id
_entity_poly.type
_entity_poly.pdbx_seq_one_letter_code
_entity_poly.pdbx_strand_id
1 'polypeptide(L)'
;MMLMLADTIDTFEVIGINAPFMFGDAADRVRAAIDECLGDVWRRPADAGLVHPEALIFATPLERFQRAGFYGAQLDLKEQQVTRANRSLREAIASRLRGTWIKPFRKWIDAINNFLTSLIGASGIPEALKELKDCLRDELEDDEP
;
A
#
# COMPACT_ATOMS: atom_id res chain seq x y z
N MET A 1 -12.21 4.00 -5.86
CA MET A 1 -11.48 4.12 -4.58
C MET A 1 -11.35 2.79 -3.84
N MET A 2 -12.43 2.04 -3.56
CA MET A 2 -12.30 0.73 -2.88
C MET A 2 -11.55 -0.32 -3.70
N LEU A 3 -11.85 -0.42 -5.01
CA LEU A 3 -11.16 -1.34 -5.91
C LEU A 3 -9.64 -1.10 -5.93
N MET A 4 -9.21 0.16 -5.82
CA MET A 4 -7.81 0.52 -5.72
C MET A 4 -7.22 0.15 -4.35
N LEU A 5 -7.94 0.36 -3.24
CA LEU A 5 -7.43 0.00 -1.92
C LEU A 5 -7.24 -1.52 -1.82
N ALA A 6 -8.23 -2.30 -2.27
CA ALA A 6 -8.13 -3.75 -2.36
C ALA A 6 -6.96 -4.19 -3.26
N ASP A 7 -6.81 -3.58 -4.45
CA ASP A 7 -5.66 -3.84 -5.32
C ASP A 7 -4.33 -3.47 -4.61
N THR A 8 -4.27 -2.38 -3.85
CA THR A 8 -3.08 -2.08 -3.06
C THR A 8 -2.80 -3.13 -1.98
N ILE A 9 -3.82 -3.65 -1.30
CA ILE A 9 -3.67 -4.75 -0.34
C ILE A 9 -3.14 -6.01 -1.02
N ASP A 10 -3.66 -6.39 -2.18
CA ASP A 10 -3.17 -7.52 -2.96
C ASP A 10 -1.68 -7.36 -3.31
N THR A 11 -1.22 -6.12 -3.56
CA THR A 11 0.21 -5.87 -3.79
C THR A 11 1.05 -6.10 -2.54
N PHE A 12 0.57 -5.68 -1.35
CA PHE A 12 1.26 -6.00 -0.09
C PHE A 12 1.36 -7.52 0.12
N GLU A 13 0.31 -8.28 -0.16
CA GLU A 13 0.33 -9.74 -0.09
C GLU A 13 1.38 -10.34 -1.03
N VAL A 14 1.44 -9.86 -2.28
CA VAL A 14 2.45 -10.30 -3.26
C VAL A 14 3.87 -9.98 -2.76
N ILE A 15 4.10 -8.81 -2.17
CA ILE A 15 5.38 -8.45 -1.56
C ILE A 15 5.72 -9.44 -0.44
N GLY A 16 4.78 -9.74 0.46
CA GLY A 16 4.97 -10.69 1.56
C GLY A 16 5.32 -12.10 1.08
N ILE A 17 4.63 -12.59 0.04
CA ILE A 17 4.91 -13.89 -0.59
C ILE A 17 6.33 -13.94 -1.18
N ASN A 18 6.81 -12.82 -1.72
CA ASN A 18 8.11 -12.72 -2.37
C ASN A 18 9.20 -12.13 -1.46
N ALA A 19 8.93 -11.96 -0.16
CA ALA A 19 9.84 -11.33 0.77
C ALA A 19 11.24 -11.96 0.81
N PRO A 20 11.43 -13.30 0.76
CA PRO A 20 12.76 -13.92 0.72
C PRO A 20 13.61 -13.47 -0.47
N PHE A 21 12.98 -13.24 -1.62
CA PHE A 21 13.65 -12.79 -2.82
C PHE A 21 13.95 -11.28 -2.78
N MET A 22 13.09 -10.50 -2.14
CA MET A 22 13.17 -9.05 -2.14
C MET A 22 14.03 -8.48 -1.01
N PHE A 23 13.98 -9.08 0.19
CA PHE A 23 14.54 -8.50 1.41
C PHE A 23 15.57 -9.41 2.09
N GLY A 24 15.92 -10.55 1.50
CA GLY A 24 16.96 -11.45 2.01
C GLY A 24 16.75 -11.82 3.49
N ASP A 25 17.70 -11.46 4.34
CA ASP A 25 17.69 -11.77 5.77
C ASP A 25 16.53 -11.09 6.54
N ALA A 26 15.96 -10.00 6.01
CA ALA A 26 14.82 -9.31 6.62
C ALA A 26 13.47 -9.94 6.27
N ALA A 27 13.43 -10.94 5.37
CA ALA A 27 12.20 -11.48 4.80
C ALA A 27 11.15 -11.94 5.83
N ASP A 28 11.58 -12.66 6.87
CA ASP A 28 10.66 -13.16 7.90
C ASP A 28 10.01 -12.02 8.70
N ARG A 29 10.79 -10.98 9.02
CA ARG A 29 10.31 -9.79 9.74
C ARG A 29 9.34 -8.99 8.86
N VAL A 30 9.70 -8.77 7.60
CA VAL A 30 8.85 -8.09 6.62
C VAL A 30 7.51 -8.81 6.44
N ARG A 31 7.55 -10.13 6.28
CA ARG A 31 6.34 -10.93 6.13
C ARG A 31 5.46 -10.86 7.37
N ALA A 32 6.04 -10.98 8.56
CA ALA A 32 5.29 -10.87 9.81
C ALA A 32 4.59 -9.50 9.95
N ALA A 33 5.30 -8.41 9.65
CA ALA A 33 4.74 -7.06 9.69
C ALA A 33 3.57 -6.88 8.69
N ILE A 34 3.69 -7.44 7.48
CA ILE A 34 2.60 -7.42 6.49
C ILE A 34 1.41 -8.24 7.01
N ASP A 35 1.64 -9.47 7.47
CA ASP A 35 0.57 -10.38 7.91
C ASP A 35 -0.19 -9.82 9.13
N GLU A 36 0.52 -9.22 10.09
CA GLU A 36 -0.06 -8.54 11.26
C GLU A 36 -0.89 -7.33 10.83
N CYS A 37 -0.30 -6.41 10.07
CA CYS A 37 -0.99 -5.20 9.62
C CYS A 37 -2.24 -5.51 8.80
N LEU A 38 -2.16 -6.44 7.85
CA LEU A 38 -3.32 -6.84 7.04
C LEU A 38 -4.33 -7.63 7.87
N GLY A 39 -3.89 -8.43 8.84
CA GLY A 39 -4.75 -9.12 9.79
C GLY A 39 -5.63 -8.15 10.58
N ASP A 40 -5.00 -7.16 11.20
CA ASP A 40 -5.66 -6.24 12.13
C ASP A 40 -6.46 -5.16 11.42
N VAL A 41 -5.94 -4.62 10.32
CA VAL A 41 -6.52 -3.45 9.65
C VAL A 41 -7.52 -3.85 8.57
N TRP A 42 -7.30 -4.98 7.90
CA TRP A 42 -8.06 -5.34 6.70
C TRP A 42 -8.92 -6.60 6.89
N ARG A 43 -8.36 -7.69 7.40
CA ARG A 43 -9.04 -9.00 7.41
C ARG A 43 -9.94 -9.22 8.63
N ARG A 44 -9.57 -8.73 9.82
CA ARG A 44 -10.32 -8.94 11.07
C ARG A 44 -10.45 -7.68 11.96
N PRO A 45 -10.81 -6.51 11.41
CA PRO A 45 -10.85 -5.30 12.22
C PRO A 45 -11.90 -5.33 13.35
N ALA A 46 -13.01 -6.06 13.18
CA ALA A 46 -14.08 -6.12 14.18
C ALA A 46 -13.64 -6.80 15.50
N ASP A 47 -12.73 -7.77 15.44
CA ASP A 47 -12.23 -8.49 16.61
C ASP A 47 -11.29 -7.63 17.46
N ALA A 48 -10.71 -6.57 16.86
CA ALA A 48 -9.82 -5.61 17.50
C ALA A 48 -10.54 -4.33 17.98
N GLY A 49 -11.87 -4.25 17.84
CA GLY A 49 -12.61 -3.01 18.12
C GLY A 49 -12.33 -1.88 17.12
N LEU A 50 -11.76 -2.21 15.96
CA LEU A 50 -11.40 -1.27 14.89
C LEU A 50 -12.50 -1.23 13.81
N VAL A 51 -12.69 -0.07 13.20
CA VAL A 51 -13.61 0.07 12.06
C VAL A 51 -12.88 -0.30 10.79
N HIS A 52 -13.48 -1.17 9.97
CA HIS A 52 -12.91 -1.54 8.68
C HIS A 52 -12.68 -0.29 7.80
N PRO A 53 -11.52 -0.13 7.14
CA PRO A 53 -11.21 1.06 6.35
C PRO A 53 -12.26 1.40 5.28
N GLU A 54 -12.85 0.39 4.63
CA GLU A 54 -13.96 0.60 3.67
C GLU A 54 -15.18 1.25 4.32
N ALA A 55 -15.55 0.84 5.54
CA ALA A 55 -16.67 1.44 6.25
C ALA A 55 -16.38 2.91 6.60
N LEU A 56 -15.14 3.24 6.98
CA LEU A 56 -14.70 4.62 7.19
C LEU A 56 -14.78 5.45 5.90
N ILE A 57 -14.32 4.88 4.77
CA ILE A 57 -14.39 5.54 3.46
C ILE A 57 -15.85 5.86 3.10
N PHE A 58 -16.76 4.89 3.22
CA PHE A 58 -18.17 5.09 2.90
C PHE A 58 -18.86 6.10 3.81
N ALA A 59 -18.50 6.11 5.11
CA ALA A 59 -19.05 7.06 6.07
C ALA A 59 -18.46 8.47 5.92
N THR A 60 -17.38 8.63 5.15
CA THR A 60 -16.70 9.92 5.01
C THR A 60 -17.49 10.89 4.12
N PRO A 61 -17.82 12.11 4.60
CA PRO A 61 -18.53 13.09 3.80
C PRO A 61 -17.74 13.50 2.54
N LEU A 62 -18.45 13.72 1.43
CA LEU A 62 -17.87 14.13 0.15
C LEU A 62 -16.97 15.37 0.26
N GLU A 63 -17.35 16.35 1.09
CA GLU A 63 -16.60 17.57 1.34
C GLU A 63 -15.16 17.29 1.83
N ARG A 64 -14.96 16.24 2.64
CA ARG A 64 -13.62 15.88 3.13
C ARG A 64 -12.74 15.34 2.00
N PHE A 65 -13.31 14.51 1.14
CA PHE A 65 -12.62 14.04 -0.06
C PHE A 65 -12.25 15.20 -0.99
N GLN A 66 -13.15 16.16 -1.19
CA GLN A 66 -12.87 17.37 -1.97
C GLN A 66 -11.71 18.18 -1.40
N ARG A 67 -11.69 18.42 -0.08
CA ARG A 67 -10.60 19.15 0.60
C ARG A 67 -9.26 18.42 0.55
N ALA A 68 -9.28 17.09 0.57
CA ALA A 68 -8.08 16.26 0.50
C ALA A 68 -7.54 16.04 -0.94
N GLY A 69 -8.17 16.66 -1.95
CA GLY A 69 -7.81 16.46 -3.36
C GLY A 69 -8.20 15.07 -3.90
N PHE A 70 -9.24 14.46 -3.34
CA PHE A 70 -9.84 13.20 -3.72
C PHE A 70 -11.20 13.39 -4.39
N TYR A 71 -11.27 14.25 -5.40
CA TYR A 71 -12.52 14.48 -6.10
C TYR A 71 -12.33 14.72 -7.60
N GLY A 72 -13.27 14.21 -8.39
CA GLY A 72 -13.26 14.30 -9.85
C GLY A 72 -11.94 13.80 -10.46
N ALA A 73 -11.40 14.56 -11.40
CA ALA A 73 -10.20 14.19 -12.16
C ALA A 73 -8.94 13.93 -11.31
N GLN A 74 -8.83 14.53 -10.12
CA GLN A 74 -7.68 14.28 -9.23
C GLN A 74 -7.72 12.86 -8.64
N LEU A 75 -8.92 12.39 -8.26
CA LEU A 75 -9.11 11.01 -7.80
C LEU A 75 -8.79 10.03 -8.94
N ASP A 76 -9.31 10.29 -10.15
CA ASP A 76 -9.06 9.43 -11.31
C ASP A 76 -7.57 9.31 -11.63
N LEU A 77 -6.82 10.43 -11.55
CA LEU A 77 -5.38 10.43 -11.80
C LEU A 77 -4.62 9.63 -10.75
N LYS A 78 -4.95 9.82 -9.45
CA LYS A 78 -4.34 9.05 -8.36
C LYS A 78 -4.66 7.55 -8.50
N GLU A 79 -5.90 7.21 -8.83
CA GLU A 79 -6.33 5.83 -9.09
C GLU A 79 -5.52 5.18 -10.20
N GLN A 80 -5.33 5.87 -11.32
CA GLN A 80 -4.52 5.37 -12.43
C GLN A 80 -3.04 5.22 -12.05
N GLN A 81 -2.48 6.16 -11.29
CA GLN A 81 -1.09 6.10 -10.85
C GLN A 81 -0.84 4.88 -9.95
N VAL A 82 -1.68 4.68 -8.93
CA VAL A 82 -1.57 3.55 -8.00
C VAL A 82 -1.80 2.23 -8.74
N THR A 83 -2.84 2.12 -9.56
CA THR A 83 -3.14 0.91 -10.33
C THR A 83 -1.99 0.52 -11.26
N ARG A 84 -1.40 1.51 -11.96
CA ARG A 84 -0.24 1.25 -12.82
C ARG A 84 0.97 0.81 -12.00
N ALA A 85 1.21 1.45 -10.86
CA ALA A 85 2.34 1.10 -10.00
C ALA A 85 2.20 -0.30 -9.39
N ASN A 86 1.01 -0.67 -8.90
CA ASN A 86 0.66 -2.01 -8.43
C ASN A 86 0.98 -3.05 -9.51
N ARG A 87 0.43 -2.85 -10.71
CA ARG A 87 0.64 -3.75 -11.85
C ARG A 87 2.11 -3.89 -12.20
N SER A 88 2.80 -2.77 -12.41
CA SER A 88 4.22 -2.77 -12.80
C SER A 88 5.11 -3.42 -11.76
N LEU A 89 4.84 -3.24 -10.46
CA LEU A 89 5.58 -3.93 -9.41
C LEU A 89 5.31 -5.44 -9.44
N ARG A 90 4.05 -5.86 -9.51
CA ARG A 90 3.70 -7.29 -9.57
C ARG A 90 4.31 -7.99 -10.79
N GLU A 91 4.28 -7.34 -11.96
CA GLU A 91 4.93 -7.85 -13.18
C GLU A 91 6.44 -7.99 -12.99
N ALA A 92 7.10 -7.01 -12.37
CA ALA A 92 8.53 -7.07 -12.10
C ALA A 92 8.88 -8.18 -11.10
N ILE A 93 8.11 -8.35 -10.03
CA ILE A 93 8.26 -9.45 -9.06
C ILE A 93 8.07 -10.80 -9.77
N ALA A 94 7.04 -10.93 -10.62
CA ALA A 94 6.76 -12.16 -11.37
C ALA A 94 7.89 -12.56 -12.32
N SER A 95 8.67 -11.60 -12.83
CA SER A 95 9.83 -11.88 -13.70
C SER A 95 10.97 -12.63 -12.99
N ARG A 96 11.03 -12.56 -11.64
CA ARG A 96 12.08 -13.17 -10.78
C ARG A 96 13.52 -12.77 -11.15
N LEU A 97 13.72 -11.70 -11.92
CA LEU A 97 15.03 -11.17 -12.24
C LEU A 97 15.50 -10.23 -11.13
N ARG A 98 16.58 -10.61 -10.43
CA ARG A 98 17.16 -9.83 -9.33
C ARG A 98 17.48 -8.40 -9.80
N GLY A 99 17.11 -7.39 -9.02
CA GLY A 99 17.35 -5.96 -9.30
C GLY A 99 16.32 -5.28 -10.22
N THR A 100 15.52 -6.03 -11.00
CA THR A 100 14.53 -5.41 -11.91
C THR A 100 13.31 -4.83 -11.20
N TRP A 101 13.04 -5.28 -9.97
CA TRP A 101 11.90 -4.90 -9.16
C TRP A 101 12.15 -3.68 -8.28
N ILE A 102 13.41 -3.30 -7.98
CA ILE A 102 13.76 -2.19 -7.08
C ILE A 102 13.17 -0.87 -7.59
N LYS A 103 13.38 -0.55 -8.87
CA LYS A 103 12.85 0.67 -9.47
C LYS A 103 11.31 0.71 -9.52
N PRO A 104 10.60 -0.36 -9.97
CA PRO A 104 9.16 -0.49 -9.81
C PRO A 104 8.69 -0.35 -8.36
N PHE A 105 9.43 -0.90 -7.40
CA PHE A 105 9.10 -0.84 -5.98
C PHE A 105 9.17 0.59 -5.45
N ARG A 106 10.27 1.31 -5.71
CA ARG A 106 10.40 2.73 -5.32
C ARG A 106 9.27 3.58 -5.91
N LYS A 107 8.95 3.40 -7.20
CA LYS A 107 7.80 4.07 -7.84
C LYS A 107 6.47 3.72 -7.19
N TRP A 108 6.30 2.46 -6.77
CA TRP A 108 5.13 2.02 -6.05
C TRP A 108 5.01 2.68 -4.69
N ILE A 109 6.11 2.76 -3.91
CA ILE A 109 6.19 3.49 -2.64
C ILE A 109 5.78 4.96 -2.81
N ASP A 110 6.25 5.63 -3.87
CA ASP A 110 5.90 7.03 -4.13
C ASP A 110 4.40 7.19 -4.43
N ALA A 111 3.86 6.33 -5.31
CA ALA A 111 2.45 6.36 -5.70
C ALA A 111 1.52 6.07 -4.52
N ILE A 112 1.82 5.03 -3.73
CA ILE A 112 1.01 4.65 -2.58
C ILE A 112 1.12 5.68 -1.44
N ASN A 113 2.29 6.31 -1.23
CA ASN A 113 2.44 7.35 -0.20
C ASN A 113 1.54 8.56 -0.48
N ASN A 114 1.48 8.97 -1.75
CA ASN A 114 0.65 10.08 -2.19
C ASN A 114 -0.86 9.75 -2.11
N PHE A 115 -1.21 8.47 -2.25
CA PHE A 115 -2.55 7.96 -2.09
C PHE A 115 -2.97 7.89 -0.61
N LEU A 116 -2.21 7.18 0.22
CA LEU A 116 -2.51 6.97 1.64
C LEU A 116 -2.53 8.28 2.43
N THR A 117 -1.60 9.21 2.16
CA THR A 117 -1.58 10.52 2.84
C THR A 117 -2.88 11.30 2.62
N SER A 118 -3.35 11.38 1.37
CA SER A 118 -4.63 12.02 1.06
C SER A 118 -5.81 11.27 1.69
N LEU A 119 -5.71 9.95 1.84
CA LEU A 119 -6.83 9.10 2.24
C LEU A 119 -7.01 9.16 3.76
N ILE A 120 -5.90 9.12 4.49
CA ILE A 120 -5.82 9.40 5.93
C ILE A 120 -6.38 10.80 6.21
N GLY A 121 -5.95 11.82 5.46
CA GLY A 121 -6.45 13.19 5.62
C GLY A 121 -7.96 13.37 5.36
N ALA A 122 -8.54 12.57 4.45
CA ALA A 122 -9.97 12.64 4.13
C ALA A 122 -10.85 11.84 5.11
N SER A 123 -10.45 10.59 5.39
CA SER A 123 -11.31 9.56 5.97
C SER A 123 -10.83 9.04 7.33
N GLY A 124 -9.63 9.43 7.76
CA GLY A 124 -9.04 8.94 9.01
C GLY A 124 -8.73 7.44 8.99
N ILE A 125 -8.46 6.88 7.80
CA ILE A 125 -7.99 5.49 7.69
C ILE A 125 -6.74 5.28 8.56
N PRO A 126 -6.57 4.10 9.17
CA PRO A 126 -5.44 3.83 10.04
C PRO A 126 -4.09 4.15 9.39
N GLU A 127 -3.25 4.89 10.12
CA GLU A 127 -1.87 5.21 9.71
C GLU A 127 -1.01 3.96 9.53
N ALA A 128 -1.43 2.81 10.08
CA ALA A 128 -0.73 1.53 10.01
C ALA A 128 -0.32 1.11 8.58
N LEU A 129 -1.15 1.34 7.55
CA LEU A 129 -0.77 1.01 6.16
C LEU A 129 0.33 1.93 5.61
N LYS A 130 0.35 3.19 6.05
CA LYS A 130 1.40 4.15 5.71
C LYS A 130 2.70 3.76 6.42
N GLU A 131 2.62 3.44 7.71
CA GLU A 131 3.77 2.99 8.51
C GLU A 131 4.35 1.68 7.97
N LEU A 132 3.52 0.69 7.64
CA LEU A 132 3.96 -0.57 7.01
C LEU A 132 4.78 -0.27 5.74
N LYS A 133 4.26 0.59 4.87
CA LYS A 133 4.97 1.03 3.67
C LYS A 133 6.30 1.72 3.99
N ASP A 134 6.38 2.56 5.03
CA ASP A 134 7.62 3.24 5.41
C ASP A 134 8.66 2.22 5.90
N CYS A 135 8.25 1.25 6.73
CA CYS A 135 9.11 0.13 7.12
C CYS A 135 9.63 -0.66 5.91
N LEU A 136 8.76 -0.96 4.93
CA LEU A 136 9.18 -1.66 3.72
C LEU A 136 10.19 -0.89 2.87
N ARG A 137 10.09 0.45 2.85
CA ARG A 137 11.07 1.30 2.16
C ARG A 137 12.40 1.25 2.89
N ASP A 138 12.39 1.31 4.22
CA ASP A 138 13.60 1.43 5.03
C ASP A 138 14.38 0.10 5.07
N GLU A 139 13.71 -1.05 4.91
CA GLU A 139 14.35 -2.38 4.75
C GLU A 139 14.78 -2.66 3.30
N LEU A 140 14.54 -1.74 2.36
CA LEU A 140 15.03 -1.87 1.01
C LEU A 140 16.52 -1.50 1.00
N GLU A 141 17.40 -2.47 0.73
CA GLU A 141 18.82 -2.18 0.54
C GLU A 141 18.99 -1.12 -0.55
N ASP A 142 19.83 -0.12 -0.29
CA ASP A 142 20.22 0.84 -1.33
C ASP A 142 21.03 0.10 -2.39
N ASP A 143 20.69 0.33 -3.67
CA ASP A 143 21.60 -0.02 -4.76
C ASP A 143 22.86 0.84 -4.55
N GLU A 144 23.90 0.27 -3.93
CA GLU A 144 25.24 0.83 -4.08
C GLU A 144 25.58 0.83 -5.59
N PRO A 145 26.05 1.96 -6.14
CA PRO A 145 26.41 2.08 -7.55
C PRO A 145 27.58 1.18 -7.96
#